data_AF-A0A7X0RZ30-F1
#
_entry.id   AF-A0A7X0RZ30-F1
#
_cell.length_a   1.000
_cell.length_b   1.000
_cell.length_c   1.000
_cell.angle_alpha   90.00
_cell.angle_beta   90.00
_cell.angle_gamma   90.00
#
_symmetry.space_group_name_H-M   'P 1'
#
loop_
_entity.id
_entity.type
_entity.pdbx_description
1 polymer ?
#
loop_
_entity_poly.entity_id
_entity_poly.type
_entity_poly.pdbx_seq_one_letter_code
_entity_poly.pdbx_strand_id
1 'polypeptide(L)'
;MNAYDLMMARAIKDSRGERKRRLQEEHGYLEKRFLENVWWPAVGNLDHLHPEYEIRDFKDGVRYGDYAYLPSPGLGLLLEADGYGPHGRDITRWQFGDGLERQNHIWIEGWKMLRFSRDYILEKPRQCQQTLLAGLAKWAGWLQRGEADLNMYERAILHLAGEYRNNMNFSFIHTTLGINDRTAAKNLRSLVEKKFLKPHISKSGRIMSYSLID
;
A
#
# COMPACT_ATOMS: atom_id res chain seq x y z
N MET A 1 20.38 -4.32 12.61
CA MET A 1 19.92 -4.20 11.21
C MET A 1 18.43 -3.93 11.25
N ASN A 2 17.96 -2.84 10.66
CA ASN A 2 16.53 -2.48 10.70
C ASN A 2 15.73 -3.30 9.65
N ALA A 3 14.40 -3.15 9.63
CA ALA A 3 13.53 -3.87 8.68
C ALA A 3 13.87 -3.59 7.20
N TYR A 4 14.23 -2.34 6.89
CA TYR A 4 14.62 -1.93 5.55
C TYR A 4 15.92 -2.61 5.11
N ASP A 5 16.96 -2.59 5.95
CA ASP A 5 18.25 -3.22 5.66
C ASP A 5 18.09 -4.73 5.41
N LEU A 6 17.22 -5.40 6.17
CA LEU A 6 16.89 -6.81 6.00
C LEU A 6 16.20 -7.09 4.65
N MET A 7 15.19 -6.28 4.30
CA MET A 7 14.50 -6.36 3.00
C MET A 7 15.48 -6.16 1.85
N MET A 8 16.34 -5.14 1.93
CA MET A 8 17.32 -4.83 0.89
C MET A 8 18.39 -5.91 0.76
N ALA A 9 18.96 -6.40 1.87
CA ALA A 9 19.95 -7.46 1.84
C ALA A 9 19.39 -8.74 1.19
N ARG A 10 18.14 -9.09 1.51
CA ARG A 10 17.42 -10.22 0.88
C ARG A 10 17.19 -9.96 -0.60
N ALA A 11 16.63 -8.80 -0.97
CA ALA A 11 16.35 -8.46 -2.35
C ALA A 11 17.60 -8.49 -3.23
N ILE A 12 18.73 -7.94 -2.74
CA ILE A 12 20.01 -7.95 -3.44
C ILE A 12 20.52 -9.39 -3.61
N LYS A 13 20.47 -10.20 -2.56
CA LYS A 13 20.91 -11.60 -2.60
C LYS A 13 20.11 -12.43 -3.61
N ASP A 14 18.81 -12.20 -3.69
CA ASP A 14 17.88 -12.97 -4.53
C ASP A 14 17.79 -12.40 -5.97
N SER A 15 18.43 -11.26 -6.26
CA SER A 15 18.41 -10.59 -7.57
C SER A 15 19.67 -10.86 -8.40
N ARG A 16 19.56 -10.66 -9.72
CA ARG A 16 20.67 -10.73 -10.69
C ARG A 16 20.52 -9.64 -11.75
N GLY A 17 21.58 -9.44 -12.54
CA GLY A 17 21.58 -8.52 -13.67
C GLY A 17 21.19 -7.10 -13.30
N GLU A 18 20.35 -6.49 -14.14
CA GLU A 18 19.95 -5.09 -14.00
C GLU A 18 19.15 -4.81 -12.72
N ARG A 19 18.27 -5.73 -12.29
CA ARG A 19 17.56 -5.61 -11.00
C ARG A 19 18.53 -5.42 -9.83
N LYS A 20 19.60 -6.23 -9.81
CA LYS A 20 20.60 -6.17 -8.74
C LYS A 20 21.35 -4.84 -8.76
N ARG A 21 21.72 -4.36 -9.96
CA ARG A 21 22.37 -3.06 -10.14
C ARG A 21 21.49 -1.94 -9.59
N ARG A 22 20.20 -1.90 -9.96
CA ARG A 22 19.24 -0.90 -9.45
C ARG A 22 19.10 -0.92 -7.93
N LEU A 23 18.99 -2.11 -7.32
CA LEU A 23 18.91 -2.24 -5.86
C LEU A 23 20.17 -1.72 -5.14
N GLN A 24 21.33 -1.78 -5.79
CA GLN A 24 22.61 -1.32 -5.22
C GLN A 24 22.88 0.16 -5.49
N GLU A 25 22.47 0.68 -6.64
CA GLU A 25 22.89 1.98 -7.17
C GLU A 25 21.77 3.01 -7.28
N GLU A 26 20.53 2.57 -7.56
CA GLU A 26 19.43 3.46 -7.95
C GLU A 26 18.32 3.57 -6.91
N HIS A 27 18.20 2.62 -5.97
CA HIS A 27 17.17 2.70 -4.94
C HIS A 27 17.38 3.95 -4.08
N GLY A 28 16.57 4.97 -4.40
CA GLY A 28 16.89 6.35 -4.13
C GLY A 28 16.32 6.90 -2.83
N TYR A 29 16.40 8.22 -2.74
CA TYR A 29 15.88 9.00 -1.61
C TYR A 29 14.36 8.92 -1.52
N LEU A 30 13.65 8.99 -2.64
CA LEU A 30 12.21 9.16 -2.63
C LEU A 30 11.48 7.86 -2.28
N GLU A 31 12.02 6.72 -2.73
CA GLU A 31 11.57 5.38 -2.42
C GLU A 31 11.72 5.08 -0.93
N LYS A 32 12.82 5.55 -0.30
CA LYS A 32 13.00 5.48 1.17
C LYS A 32 11.98 6.37 1.89
N ARG A 33 11.76 7.59 1.40
CA ARG A 33 10.75 8.51 1.95
C ARG A 33 9.33 7.97 1.79
N PHE A 34 9.05 7.26 0.70
CA PHE A 34 7.78 6.56 0.52
C PHE A 34 7.59 5.51 1.62
N LEU A 35 8.61 4.69 1.90
CA LEU A 35 8.51 3.70 2.98
C LEU A 35 8.30 4.36 4.34
N GLU A 36 9.10 5.37 4.66
CA GLU A 36 9.08 6.05 5.95
C GLU A 36 7.77 6.82 6.19
N ASN A 37 7.32 7.58 5.20
CA ASN A 37 6.22 8.52 5.35
C ASN A 37 4.86 7.93 4.95
N VAL A 38 4.82 6.91 4.09
CA VAL A 38 3.55 6.41 3.52
C VAL A 38 3.33 4.96 3.87
N TRP A 39 4.23 4.06 3.46
CA TRP A 39 4.02 2.62 3.63
C TRP A 39 4.05 2.20 5.10
N TRP A 40 5.12 2.49 5.81
CA TRP A 40 5.31 2.03 7.19
C TRP A 40 4.23 2.56 8.14
N PRO A 41 3.82 3.85 8.11
CA PRO A 41 2.73 4.34 8.95
C PRO A 41 1.36 3.73 8.60
N ALA A 42 1.15 3.29 7.35
CA ALA A 42 -0.10 2.69 6.91
C ALA A 42 -0.16 1.18 7.21
N VAL A 43 0.90 0.44 6.86
CA VAL A 43 0.94 -1.02 6.83
C VAL A 43 1.68 -1.62 8.04
N GLY A 44 2.73 -0.95 8.54
CA GLY A 44 3.44 -1.33 9.79
C GLY A 44 4.47 -2.45 9.67
N ASN A 45 4.64 -3.03 8.50
CA ASN A 45 5.65 -4.04 8.18
C ASN A 45 6.12 -3.88 6.72
N LEU A 46 7.12 -4.64 6.29
CA LEU A 46 7.59 -4.69 4.89
C LEU A 46 7.32 -6.05 4.25
N ASP A 47 6.42 -6.84 4.85
CA ASP A 47 6.15 -8.18 4.37
C ASP A 47 5.51 -8.12 2.98
N HIS A 48 5.90 -9.05 2.11
CA HIS A 48 5.44 -9.13 0.72
C HIS A 48 5.73 -7.89 -0.14
N LEU A 49 6.53 -6.94 0.35
CA LEU A 49 6.95 -5.78 -0.41
C LEU A 49 8.30 -6.06 -1.07
N HIS A 50 8.36 -5.86 -2.38
CA HIS A 50 9.53 -6.16 -3.19
C HIS A 50 10.05 -4.88 -3.85
N PRO A 51 11.24 -4.37 -3.46
CA PRO A 51 11.83 -3.20 -4.10
C PRO A 51 12.34 -3.54 -5.51
N GLU A 52 12.34 -2.55 -6.40
CA GLU A 52 12.82 -2.66 -7.79
C GLU A 52 12.27 -3.92 -8.47
N TYR A 53 10.95 -4.11 -8.41
CA TYR A 53 10.35 -5.35 -8.86
C TYR A 53 10.36 -5.44 -10.39
N GLU A 54 10.85 -6.57 -10.90
CA GLU A 54 10.94 -6.85 -12.33
C GLU A 54 9.56 -7.23 -12.88
N ILE A 55 9.02 -6.40 -13.78
CA ILE A 55 7.79 -6.62 -14.53
C ILE A 55 8.20 -6.95 -15.96
N ARG A 56 7.74 -8.10 -16.46
CA ARG A 56 7.94 -8.50 -17.85
C ARG A 56 6.78 -7.99 -18.68
N ASP A 57 7.07 -7.08 -19.61
CA ASP A 57 6.04 -6.54 -20.49
C ASP A 57 5.74 -7.48 -21.67
N PHE A 58 4.58 -7.26 -22.30
CA PHE A 58 4.10 -7.99 -23.49
C PHE A 58 5.03 -7.98 -24.72
N LYS A 59 6.08 -7.13 -24.76
CA LYS A 59 7.04 -6.98 -25.88
C LYS A 59 8.46 -7.46 -25.49
N ASP A 60 8.57 -8.38 -24.52
CA ASP A 60 9.84 -8.89 -23.99
C ASP A 60 10.75 -7.82 -23.34
N GLY A 61 10.20 -6.65 -23.04
CA GLY A 61 10.87 -5.62 -22.27
C GLY A 61 10.84 -5.95 -20.78
N VAL A 62 11.99 -5.78 -20.13
CA VAL A 62 12.11 -5.88 -18.67
C VAL A 62 12.00 -4.49 -18.07
N ARG A 63 11.03 -4.31 -17.17
CA ARG A 63 10.77 -3.03 -16.51
C ARG A 63 10.84 -3.19 -15.01
N TYR A 64 11.10 -2.08 -14.32
CA TYR A 64 11.19 -2.04 -12.87
C TYR A 64 10.19 -1.05 -12.32
N GLY A 65 9.40 -1.49 -11.33
CA GLY A 65 8.61 -0.62 -10.48
C GLY A 65 9.29 -0.47 -9.12
N ASP A 66 9.18 0.70 -8.50
CA ASP A 66 9.89 1.01 -7.26
C ASP A 66 9.57 0.00 -6.16
N TYR A 67 8.28 -0.35 -6.00
CA TYR A 67 7.86 -1.50 -5.22
C TYR A 67 6.72 -2.28 -5.86
N ALA A 68 6.73 -3.60 -5.67
CA ALA A 68 5.56 -4.46 -5.84
C ALA A 68 5.13 -5.08 -4.51
N TYR A 69 3.85 -4.98 -4.19
CA TYR A 69 3.24 -5.69 -3.07
C TYR A 69 2.55 -6.96 -3.59
N LEU A 70 3.01 -8.12 -3.12
CA LEU A 70 2.63 -9.45 -3.61
C LEU A 70 2.20 -10.37 -2.46
N PRO A 71 1.03 -10.12 -1.82
CA PRO A 71 0.57 -10.88 -0.66
C PRO A 71 0.15 -12.31 -1.02
N SER A 72 -0.27 -12.55 -2.27
CA SER A 72 -0.66 -13.87 -2.75
C SER A 72 -0.46 -13.99 -4.26
N PRO A 73 -0.34 -15.22 -4.81
CA PRO A 73 -0.27 -15.43 -6.25
C PRO A 73 -1.43 -14.76 -7.00
N GLY A 74 -1.13 -14.07 -8.10
CA GLY A 74 -2.12 -13.39 -8.94
C GLY A 74 -2.65 -12.06 -8.39
N LEU A 75 -2.26 -11.63 -7.18
CA LEU A 75 -2.55 -10.30 -6.66
C LEU A 75 -1.26 -9.47 -6.61
N GLY A 76 -1.16 -8.48 -7.50
CA GLY A 76 -0.04 -7.56 -7.56
C GLY A 76 -0.48 -6.10 -7.55
N LEU A 77 0.08 -5.34 -6.61
CA LEU A 77 -0.02 -3.88 -6.57
C LEU A 77 1.36 -3.28 -6.80
N LEU A 78 1.50 -2.52 -7.87
CA LEU A 78 2.67 -1.67 -8.12
C LEU A 78 2.51 -0.33 -7.41
N LEU A 79 3.61 0.11 -6.82
CA LEU A 79 3.72 1.38 -6.12
C LEU A 79 4.88 2.13 -6.73
N GLU A 80 4.62 3.32 -7.26
CA GLU A 80 5.65 4.21 -7.77
C GLU A 80 5.69 5.51 -6.96
N ALA A 81 6.90 5.92 -6.62
CA ALA A 81 7.23 7.15 -5.94
C ALA A 81 7.81 8.13 -6.96
N ASP A 82 6.93 8.89 -7.60
CA ASP A 82 7.26 9.73 -8.74
C ASP A 82 7.99 11.00 -8.31
N GLY A 83 9.28 11.06 -8.63
CA GLY A 83 10.08 12.26 -8.52
C GLY A 83 9.64 13.32 -9.55
N TYR A 84 9.40 14.55 -9.11
CA TYR A 84 9.35 15.73 -9.98
C TYR A 84 10.67 16.49 -9.88
N GLY A 85 11.65 16.08 -10.69
CA GLY A 85 12.97 16.72 -10.80
C GLY A 85 13.15 17.49 -12.12
N PRO A 86 14.34 18.05 -12.40
CA PRO A 86 14.64 18.69 -13.69
C PRO A 86 14.31 17.79 -14.89
N HIS A 87 14.41 16.47 -14.73
CA HIS A 87 14.02 15.48 -15.73
C HIS A 87 12.53 15.50 -16.11
N GLY A 88 11.62 15.94 -15.23
CA GLY A 88 10.20 16.13 -15.59
C GLY A 88 9.97 17.30 -16.55
N ARG A 89 10.85 18.31 -16.53
CA ARG A 89 10.89 19.37 -17.56
C ARG A 89 11.61 18.92 -18.83
N ASP A 90 12.57 17.99 -18.70
CA ASP A 90 13.42 17.54 -19.80
C ASP A 90 12.93 16.23 -20.46
N ILE A 91 11.77 15.70 -20.10
CA ILE A 91 11.21 14.53 -20.81
C ILE A 91 10.91 14.93 -22.26
N THR A 92 11.46 14.17 -23.18
CA THR A 92 11.13 14.30 -24.60
C THR A 92 9.69 13.86 -24.85
N ARG A 93 9.10 14.30 -25.97
CA ARG A 93 7.76 13.84 -26.40
C ARG A 93 7.69 12.30 -26.52
N TRP A 94 8.80 11.66 -26.91
CA TRP A 94 8.91 10.21 -27.00
C TRP A 94 8.89 9.55 -25.63
N GLN A 95 9.63 10.06 -24.66
CA GLN A 95 9.62 9.55 -23.28
C GLN A 95 8.25 9.73 -22.61
N PHE A 96 7.57 10.84 -22.89
CA PHE A 96 6.19 11.04 -22.42
C PHE A 96 5.24 9.99 -23.03
N GLY A 97 5.29 9.78 -24.34
CA GLY A 97 4.48 8.78 -25.03
C GLY A 97 4.77 7.36 -24.54
N ASP A 98 6.04 7.01 -24.33
CA ASP A 98 6.46 5.72 -23.78
C ASP A 98 5.93 5.51 -22.35
N GLY A 99 5.93 6.56 -21.51
CA GLY A 99 5.35 6.51 -20.17
C GLY A 99 3.84 6.23 -20.18
N LEU A 100 3.09 6.82 -21.12
CA LEU A 100 1.65 6.54 -21.28
C LEU A 100 1.42 5.10 -21.73
N GLU A 101 2.19 4.63 -22.73
CA GLU A 101 2.05 3.26 -23.22
C GLU A 101 2.47 2.23 -22.16
N ARG A 102 3.46 2.58 -21.34
CA ARG A 102 3.85 1.79 -20.16
C ARG A 102 2.70 1.61 -19.20
N GLN A 103 1.98 2.68 -18.88
CA GLN A 103 0.83 2.61 -17.99
C GLN A 103 -0.27 1.72 -18.58
N ASN A 104 -0.52 1.80 -19.89
CA ASN A 104 -1.49 0.95 -20.57
C ASN A 104 -1.14 -0.54 -20.46
N HIS A 105 0.11 -0.92 -20.74
CA HIS A 105 0.55 -2.32 -20.68
C HIS A 105 0.39 -2.92 -19.28
N ILE A 106 0.79 -2.18 -18.25
CA ILE A 106 0.65 -2.61 -16.86
C ILE A 106 -0.82 -2.89 -16.52
N TRP A 107 -1.73 -2.03 -16.97
CA TRP A 107 -3.17 -2.22 -16.76
C TRP A 107 -3.72 -3.42 -17.54
N ILE A 108 -3.28 -3.64 -18.78
CA ILE A 108 -3.69 -4.79 -19.62
C ILE A 108 -3.28 -6.11 -18.95
N GLU A 109 -2.08 -6.16 -18.36
CA GLU A 109 -1.57 -7.32 -17.62
C GLU A 109 -2.28 -7.54 -16.26
N GLY A 110 -3.25 -6.69 -15.92
CA GLY A 110 -4.12 -6.86 -14.76
C GLY A 110 -3.56 -6.28 -13.47
N TRP A 111 -2.34 -5.74 -13.49
CA TRP A 111 -1.73 -5.09 -12.32
C TRP A 111 -2.59 -3.94 -11.82
N LYS A 112 -2.60 -3.78 -10.50
CA LYS A 112 -3.08 -2.55 -9.87
C LYS A 112 -1.90 -1.65 -9.64
N MET A 113 -2.13 -0.34 -9.66
CA MET A 113 -1.06 0.64 -9.56
C MET A 113 -1.52 1.84 -8.76
N LEU A 114 -0.66 2.29 -7.85
CA LEU A 114 -0.75 3.61 -7.21
C LEU A 114 0.57 4.34 -7.44
N ARG A 115 0.48 5.59 -7.87
CA ARG A 115 1.63 6.47 -8.10
C ARG A 115 1.50 7.68 -7.20
N PHE A 116 2.56 8.01 -6.48
CA PHE A 116 2.57 9.10 -5.51
C PHE A 116 3.66 10.09 -5.88
N SER A 117 3.29 11.36 -6.08
CA SER A 117 4.29 12.38 -6.38
C SER A 117 5.16 12.70 -5.17
N ARG A 118 6.39 13.14 -5.44
CA ARG A 118 7.33 13.64 -4.42
C ARG A 118 6.69 14.57 -3.41
N ASP A 119 5.97 15.58 -3.90
CA ASP A 119 5.40 16.62 -3.05
C ASP A 119 4.30 16.04 -2.15
N TYR A 120 3.54 15.06 -2.63
CA TYR A 120 2.53 14.39 -1.81
C TYR A 120 3.16 13.46 -0.76
N ILE A 121 4.22 12.74 -1.12
CA ILE A 121 4.97 11.88 -0.17
C ILE A 121 5.59 12.71 0.96
N LEU A 122 6.09 13.91 0.65
CA LEU A 122 6.81 14.74 1.61
C LEU A 122 5.89 15.70 2.39
N GLU A 123 4.94 16.35 1.70
CA GLU A 123 4.13 17.43 2.29
C GLU A 123 2.72 16.98 2.67
N LYS A 124 2.19 15.94 2.02
CA LYS A 124 0.84 15.42 2.28
C LYS A 124 0.82 13.90 2.56
N PRO A 125 1.72 13.36 3.41
CA PRO A 125 1.87 11.92 3.59
C PRO A 125 0.60 11.23 4.09
N ARG A 126 -0.21 11.89 4.93
CA ARG A 126 -1.51 11.34 5.39
C ARG A 126 -2.50 11.06 4.24
N GLN A 127 -2.52 11.91 3.21
CA GLN A 127 -3.37 11.66 2.04
C GLN A 127 -2.87 10.48 1.22
N CYS A 128 -1.55 10.31 1.12
CA CYS A 128 -0.95 9.13 0.49
C CYS A 128 -1.29 7.86 1.27
N GLN A 129 -1.17 7.88 2.59
CA GLN A 129 -1.53 6.75 3.47
C GLN A 129 -2.99 6.34 3.28
N GLN A 130 -3.91 7.30 3.27
CA GLN A 130 -5.34 7.05 3.02
C GLN A 130 -5.58 6.41 1.65
N THR A 131 -4.92 6.92 0.62
CA THR A 131 -5.03 6.41 -0.75
C THR A 131 -4.47 4.99 -0.85
N LEU A 132 -3.31 4.73 -0.22
CA LEU A 132 -2.71 3.41 -0.13
C LEU A 132 -3.64 2.42 0.56
N LEU A 133 -4.15 2.76 1.74
CA LEU A 133 -5.05 1.90 2.49
C LEU A 133 -6.36 1.64 1.75
N ALA A 134 -6.93 2.65 1.07
CA ALA A 134 -8.11 2.46 0.23
C ALA A 134 -7.85 1.51 -0.95
N GLY A 135 -6.69 1.63 -1.61
CA GLY A 135 -6.28 0.74 -2.70
C GLY A 135 -6.06 -0.70 -2.23
N LEU A 136 -5.32 -0.89 -1.15
CA LEU A 136 -5.12 -2.21 -0.51
C LEU A 136 -6.46 -2.83 -0.13
N ALA A 137 -7.33 -2.05 0.50
CA ALA A 137 -8.66 -2.50 0.91
C ALA A 137 -9.56 -2.90 -0.27
N LYS A 138 -9.42 -2.25 -1.43
CA LYS A 138 -10.19 -2.55 -2.64
C LYS A 138 -9.63 -3.75 -3.42
N TRP A 139 -8.31 -3.92 -3.47
CA TRP A 139 -7.66 -4.84 -4.41
C TRP A 139 -6.88 -6.00 -3.78
N ALA A 140 -6.37 -5.86 -2.54
CA ALA A 140 -5.45 -6.84 -1.95
C ALA A 140 -6.14 -8.10 -1.38
N GLY A 141 -7.39 -8.38 -1.76
CA GLY A 141 -7.98 -9.72 -1.59
C GLY A 141 -8.19 -10.25 -0.16
N TRP A 142 -7.86 -9.52 0.91
CA TRP A 142 -8.13 -9.95 2.30
C TRP A 142 -9.63 -10.13 2.61
N LEU A 143 -10.49 -9.67 1.71
CA LEU A 143 -11.92 -9.97 1.69
C LEU A 143 -12.25 -11.08 0.70
N GLN A 144 -11.64 -12.26 0.87
CA GLN A 144 -12.25 -13.52 0.43
C GLN A 144 -13.36 -14.00 1.40
N ARG A 145 -13.80 -13.17 2.36
CA ARG A 145 -15.08 -13.37 3.05
C ARG A 145 -16.24 -12.79 2.22
N GLY A 146 -16.48 -13.42 1.07
CA GLY A 146 -17.68 -13.23 0.26
C GLY A 146 -17.91 -11.84 -0.31
N GLU A 147 -18.87 -11.76 -1.23
CA GLU A 147 -19.41 -10.54 -1.84
C GLU A 147 -20.18 -9.68 -0.83
N ALA A 148 -19.63 -9.44 0.36
CA ALA A 148 -20.23 -8.50 1.29
C ALA A 148 -20.12 -7.08 0.70
N ASP A 149 -21.25 -6.38 0.67
CA ASP A 149 -21.37 -4.97 0.26
C ASP A 149 -20.65 -4.08 1.29
N LEU A 150 -19.32 -4.05 1.20
CA LEU A 150 -18.43 -3.28 2.05
C LEU A 150 -17.90 -2.06 1.29
N ASN A 151 -18.04 -0.90 1.91
CA ASN A 151 -17.50 0.35 1.40
C ASN A 151 -15.98 0.47 1.69
N MET A 152 -15.31 1.44 1.07
CA MET A 152 -13.84 1.56 1.18
C MET A 152 -13.33 1.72 2.63
N TYR A 153 -14.05 2.43 3.49
CA TYR A 153 -13.65 2.62 4.89
C TYR A 153 -13.83 1.33 5.70
N GLU A 154 -14.92 0.60 5.48
CA GLU A 154 -15.12 -0.70 6.10
C GLU A 154 -14.01 -1.67 5.72
N ARG A 155 -13.65 -1.72 4.44
CA ARG A 155 -12.55 -2.56 3.96
C ARG A 155 -11.20 -2.14 4.55
N ALA A 156 -10.93 -0.82 4.64
CA ALA A 156 -9.70 -0.31 5.24
C ALA A 156 -9.61 -0.62 6.74
N ILE A 157 -10.72 -0.51 7.47
CA ILE A 157 -10.80 -0.89 8.89
C ILE A 157 -10.54 -2.39 9.06
N LEU A 158 -11.12 -3.24 8.20
CA LEU A 158 -10.88 -4.69 8.27
C LEU A 158 -9.43 -5.06 7.92
N HIS A 159 -8.81 -4.35 6.97
CA HIS A 159 -7.39 -4.51 6.68
C HIS A 159 -6.55 -4.18 7.92
N LEU A 160 -6.79 -3.03 8.56
CA LEU A 160 -6.13 -2.69 9.84
C LEU A 160 -6.40 -3.73 10.93
N ALA A 161 -7.61 -4.30 10.98
CA ALA A 161 -7.95 -5.33 11.96
C ALA A 161 -7.17 -6.64 11.75
N GLY A 162 -6.86 -6.98 10.50
CA GLY A 162 -6.03 -8.14 10.13
C GLY A 162 -4.58 -7.96 10.58
N GLU A 163 -4.00 -6.79 10.29
CA GLU A 163 -2.60 -6.47 10.59
C GLU A 163 -2.37 -6.18 12.09
N TYR A 164 -3.29 -5.46 12.73
CA TYR A 164 -3.14 -4.93 14.09
C TYR A 164 -4.13 -5.53 15.09
N ARG A 165 -4.26 -6.86 15.12
CA ARG A 165 -5.25 -7.60 15.94
C ARG A 165 -5.37 -7.14 17.40
N ASN A 166 -4.28 -6.66 18.00
CA ASN A 166 -4.22 -6.25 19.41
C ASN A 166 -4.36 -4.73 19.67
N ASN A 167 -4.47 -3.90 18.63
CA ASN A 167 -4.48 -2.43 18.78
C ASN A 167 -5.59 -1.71 18.01
N MET A 168 -6.73 -2.37 17.82
CA MET A 168 -7.89 -1.81 17.11
C MET A 168 -8.83 -1.03 18.04
N ASN A 169 -8.32 0.01 18.70
CA ASN A 169 -9.16 0.95 19.43
C ASN A 169 -9.64 2.10 18.52
N PHE A 170 -10.68 2.81 18.95
CA PHE A 170 -11.24 3.92 18.17
C PHE A 170 -10.22 5.02 17.86
N SER A 171 -9.34 5.31 18.82
CA SER A 171 -8.30 6.33 18.66
C SER A 171 -7.32 5.95 17.54
N PHE A 172 -6.88 4.69 17.53
CA PHE A 172 -6.00 4.16 16.51
C PHE A 172 -6.66 4.25 15.12
N ILE A 173 -7.91 3.81 14.98
CA ILE A 173 -8.57 3.74 13.68
C ILE A 173 -8.77 5.12 13.04
N HIS A 174 -9.30 6.10 13.80
CA HIS A 174 -9.53 7.44 13.25
C HIS A 174 -8.19 8.15 12.94
N THR A 175 -7.15 7.93 13.75
CA THR A 175 -5.82 8.52 13.54
C THR A 175 -5.13 7.92 12.31
N THR A 176 -5.06 6.58 12.24
CA THR A 176 -4.38 5.85 11.16
C THR A 176 -5.06 6.06 9.82
N LEU A 177 -6.39 6.08 9.80
CA LEU A 177 -7.14 6.36 8.57
C LEU A 177 -7.30 7.86 8.29
N GLY A 178 -6.91 8.75 9.20
CA GLY A 178 -7.11 10.20 9.08
C GLY A 178 -8.57 10.61 8.81
N ILE A 179 -9.52 9.84 9.33
CA ILE A 179 -10.97 10.09 9.16
C ILE A 179 -11.55 10.72 10.42
N ASN A 180 -12.62 11.49 10.28
CA ASN A 180 -13.30 12.05 11.43
C ASN A 180 -14.03 10.97 12.27
N ASP A 181 -14.29 11.29 13.54
CA ASP A 181 -14.93 10.40 14.51
C ASP A 181 -16.28 9.88 14.04
N ARG A 182 -17.08 10.72 13.36
CA ARG A 182 -18.40 10.33 12.86
C ARG A 182 -18.28 9.25 11.79
N THR A 183 -17.33 9.38 10.86
CA THR A 183 -17.05 8.39 9.82
C THR A 183 -16.50 7.10 10.43
N ALA A 184 -15.55 7.19 11.37
CA ALA A 184 -15.03 6.01 12.07
C ALA A 184 -16.15 5.26 12.82
N ALA A 185 -16.96 5.96 13.62
CA ALA A 185 -18.04 5.36 14.42
C ALA A 185 -19.15 4.76 13.56
N LYS A 186 -19.47 5.37 12.41
CA LYS A 186 -20.44 4.83 11.45
C LYS A 186 -19.96 3.49 10.88
N ASN A 187 -18.74 3.45 10.36
CA ASN A 187 -18.23 2.24 9.70
C ASN A 187 -17.92 1.11 10.70
N LEU A 188 -17.45 1.44 11.92
CA LEU A 188 -17.27 0.46 12.99
C LEU A 188 -18.58 -0.20 13.41
N ARG A 189 -19.65 0.58 13.61
CA ARG A 189 -20.98 0.01 13.90
C ARG A 189 -21.47 -0.88 12.78
N SER A 190 -21.38 -0.41 11.53
CA SER A 190 -21.77 -1.20 10.36
C SER A 190 -21.01 -2.54 10.28
N LEU A 191 -19.71 -2.55 10.57
CA LEU A 191 -18.90 -3.79 10.60
C LEU A 191 -19.27 -4.74 11.74
N VAL A 192 -19.70 -4.23 12.89
CA VAL A 192 -20.22 -5.05 13.99
C VAL A 192 -21.59 -5.64 13.62
N GLU A 193 -22.48 -4.84 13.02
CA GLU A 193 -23.79 -5.29 12.53
C GLU A 193 -23.66 -6.37 11.44
N LYS A 194 -22.69 -6.19 10.53
CA LYS A 194 -22.35 -7.15 9.48
C LYS A 194 -21.56 -8.37 10.00
N LYS A 195 -21.31 -8.47 11.31
CA LYS A 195 -20.60 -9.58 11.98
C LYS A 195 -19.16 -9.80 11.49
N PHE A 196 -18.49 -8.75 11.03
CA PHE A 196 -17.05 -8.81 10.74
C PHE A 196 -16.20 -8.45 11.97
N LEU A 197 -16.71 -7.58 12.85
CA LEU A 197 -16.02 -7.16 14.07
C LEU A 197 -16.82 -7.47 15.34
N LYS A 198 -16.10 -7.79 16.42
CA LYS A 198 -16.63 -7.90 17.77
C LYS A 198 -16.09 -6.75 18.63
N PRO A 199 -16.96 -5.97 19.30
CA PRO A 199 -16.51 -4.94 20.24
C PRO A 199 -16.10 -5.58 21.57
N HIS A 200 -15.02 -5.09 22.16
CA HIS A 200 -14.63 -5.37 23.54
C HIS A 200 -15.13 -4.25 24.45
N ILE A 201 -16.01 -4.60 25.37
CA ILE A 201 -16.72 -3.66 26.23
C ILE A 201 -16.14 -3.73 27.65
N SER A 202 -15.87 -2.58 28.26
CA SER A 202 -15.43 -2.49 29.65
C SER A 202 -16.54 -2.92 30.62
N LYS A 203 -16.19 -3.12 31.90
CA LYS A 203 -17.18 -3.33 32.98
C LYS A 203 -18.20 -2.18 33.10
N SER A 204 -17.84 -0.98 32.65
CA SER A 204 -18.71 0.20 32.65
C SER A 204 -19.55 0.36 31.38
N GLY A 205 -19.51 -0.60 30.45
CA GLY A 205 -20.29 -0.54 29.20
C GLY A 205 -19.63 0.26 28.07
N ARG A 206 -18.40 0.77 28.24
CA ARG A 206 -17.68 1.52 27.20
C ARG A 206 -16.96 0.58 26.23
N ILE A 207 -17.12 0.79 24.93
CA ILE A 207 -16.34 0.07 23.91
C ILE A 207 -14.87 0.55 23.98
N MET A 208 -13.96 -0.39 24.16
CA MET A 208 -12.53 -0.15 24.32
C MET A 208 -11.75 -0.46 23.04
N SER A 209 -12.09 -1.56 22.36
CA SER A 209 -11.44 -2.01 21.14
C SER A 209 -12.35 -2.91 20.32
N TYR A 210 -11.91 -3.30 19.13
CA TYR A 210 -12.59 -4.22 18.22
C TYR A 210 -11.64 -5.37 17.84
N SER A 211 -12.17 -6.55 17.58
CA SER A 211 -11.44 -7.68 17.01
C SER A 211 -12.18 -8.28 15.83
N LEU A 212 -11.47 -8.91 14.89
CA LEU A 212 -12.10 -9.70 13.83
C LEU A 212 -12.87 -10.86 14.45
N ILE A 213 -14.07 -11.12 13.93
CA ILE A 213 -14.81 -12.35 14.23
C ILE A 213 -14.18 -13.46 13.40
N ASP A 214 -13.79 -14.57 14.04
CA ASP A 214 -13.29 -15.76 13.36
C ASP A 214 -14.41 -16.44 12.56
#